data_AF-F6DNL5-F1
#
_entry.id   AF-F6DNL5-F1
#
_cell.length_a   1.000
_cell.length_b   1.000
_cell.length_c   1.000
_cell.angle_alpha   90.00
_cell.angle_beta   90.00
_cell.angle_gamma   90.00
#
_symmetry.space_group_name_H-M   'P 1'
#
loop_
_entity.id
_entity.type
_entity.pdbx_description
1 polymer ?
#
loop_
_entity_poly.entity_id
_entity_poly.type
_entity_poly.pdbx_seq_one_letter_code
_entity_poly.pdbx_strand_id
1 'polypeptide(L)'
;MVRKYYLQIYRHPLYSQDEAGWVQIQSLGIHPEVVRRLAELGIVEVVDDRLRADEVRRLYKVLRLRQTLGVNLPGASIIADLLDRIESLQQEVERLRRR
;
A
#
# COMPACT_ATOMS: atom_id res chain seq x y z
N MET A 1 -6.24 19.26 32.24
CA MET A 1 -6.99 18.15 31.59
C MET A 1 -6.07 17.50 30.57
N VAL A 2 -5.56 16.29 30.84
CA VAL A 2 -4.53 15.65 29.98
C VAL A 2 -5.23 14.75 28.96
N ARG A 3 -5.04 15.02 27.66
CA ARG A 3 -5.51 14.15 26.58
C ARG A 3 -4.59 12.95 26.45
N LYS A 4 -5.14 11.75 26.66
CA LYS A 4 -4.43 10.49 26.39
C LYS A 4 -4.66 10.10 24.94
N TYR A 5 -3.59 9.89 24.20
CA TYR A 5 -3.61 9.36 22.84
C TYR A 5 -3.14 7.91 22.90
N TYR A 6 -3.90 7.00 22.29
CA TYR A 6 -3.52 5.60 22.17
C TYR A 6 -3.01 5.36 20.75
N LEU A 7 -1.79 4.86 20.62
CA LEU A 7 -1.22 4.44 19.35
C LEU A 7 -1.45 2.93 19.20
N GLN A 8 -2.34 2.54 18.30
CA GLN A 8 -2.56 1.12 18.01
C GLN A 8 -1.59 0.68 16.91
N ILE A 9 -0.52 0.02 17.32
CA ILE A 9 0.50 -0.49 16.41
C ILE A 9 0.02 -1.86 15.89
N TYR A 10 -0.55 -1.86 14.69
CA TYR A 10 -0.90 -3.11 14.00
C TYR A 10 0.35 -3.67 13.32
N ARG A 11 0.92 -4.73 13.90
CA ARG A 11 2.01 -5.50 13.31
C ARG A 11 1.40 -6.64 12.50
N HIS A 12 1.30 -6.48 11.19
CA HIS A 12 1.02 -7.62 10.32
C HIS A 12 2.24 -8.56 10.36
N PRO A 13 2.09 -9.83 10.78
CA PRO A 13 3.13 -10.82 10.55
C PRO A 13 3.31 -10.93 9.03
N LEU A 14 4.55 -10.73 8.59
CA LEU A 14 4.96 -10.97 7.22
C LEU A 14 4.84 -12.49 6.98
N TYR A 15 3.67 -12.96 6.56
CA TYR A 15 3.51 -14.33 6.10
C TYR A 15 4.40 -14.53 4.88
N SER A 16 5.16 -15.61 4.91
CA SER A 16 5.98 -16.09 3.81
C SER A 16 5.14 -16.20 2.53
N GLN A 17 5.77 -15.88 1.42
CA GLN A 17 5.26 -15.57 0.08
C GLN A 17 4.31 -16.62 -0.58
N ASP A 18 4.00 -17.73 0.09
CA ASP A 18 3.35 -18.91 -0.51
C ASP A 18 1.89 -19.16 -0.08
N GLU A 19 1.34 -18.40 0.88
CA GLU A 19 -0.12 -18.31 1.09
C GLU A 19 -0.50 -16.83 1.02
N ALA A 20 -1.12 -16.40 -0.07
CA ALA A 20 -1.66 -15.05 -0.20
C ALA A 20 -2.80 -14.88 0.83
N GLY A 21 -2.44 -14.51 2.05
CA GLY A 21 -3.38 -14.25 3.12
C GLY A 21 -4.32 -13.13 2.71
N TRP A 22 -5.61 -13.31 2.94
CA TRP A 22 -6.61 -12.27 2.75
C TRP A 22 -6.77 -11.49 4.04
N VAL A 23 -6.85 -10.16 3.94
CA VAL A 23 -7.03 -9.24 5.06
C VAL A 23 -8.38 -8.55 4.90
N GLN A 24 -9.16 -8.54 5.99
CA GLN A 24 -10.43 -7.80 6.05
C GLN A 24 -10.17 -6.29 5.90
N ILE A 25 -10.87 -5.60 4.99
CA ILE A 25 -10.64 -4.16 4.78
C ILE A 25 -10.92 -3.33 6.06
N GLN A 26 -11.81 -3.83 6.92
CA GLN A 26 -12.20 -3.21 8.17
C GLN A 26 -11.07 -3.23 9.21
N SER A 27 -10.12 -4.15 9.12
CA SER A 27 -8.98 -4.23 10.05
C SER A 27 -7.81 -3.31 9.67
N LEU A 28 -7.86 -2.65 8.51
CA LEU A 28 -6.77 -1.82 7.99
C LEU A 28 -6.69 -0.42 8.63
N GLY A 29 -7.59 -0.07 9.55
CA GLY A 29 -7.64 1.28 10.14
C GLY A 29 -7.91 2.39 9.12
N ILE A 30 -8.44 2.03 7.95
CA ILE A 30 -8.77 2.92 6.84
C ILE A 30 -10.28 2.81 6.61
N HIS A 31 -10.92 3.93 6.30
CA HIS A 31 -12.34 3.94 6.00
C HIS A 31 -12.64 3.02 4.77
N PRO A 32 -13.59 2.06 4.86
CA PRO A 32 -13.84 1.09 3.78
C PRO A 32 -14.10 1.70 2.40
N GLU A 33 -14.78 2.86 2.37
CA GLU A 33 -15.01 3.62 1.14
C GLU A 33 -13.72 4.01 0.41
N VAL A 34 -12.66 4.34 1.15
CA VAL A 34 -11.36 4.70 0.58
C VAL A 34 -10.72 3.47 -0.05
N VAL A 35 -10.85 2.31 0.59
CA VAL A 35 -10.33 1.04 0.07
C VAL A 35 -11.09 0.64 -1.20
N ARG A 36 -12.43 0.76 -1.21
CA ARG A 36 -13.25 0.53 -2.40
C ARG A 36 -12.89 1.46 -3.56
N ARG A 37 -12.67 2.75 -3.30
CA ARG A 37 -12.21 3.70 -4.32
C ARG A 37 -10.82 3.37 -4.87
N LEU A 38 -9.92 2.85 -4.04
CA LEU A 38 -8.62 2.36 -4.50
C LEU A 38 -8.78 1.11 -5.40
N ALA A 39 -9.73 0.23 -5.08
CA ALA A 39 -10.06 -0.93 -5.91
C ALA A 39 -10.65 -0.53 -7.27
N GLU A 40 -11.56 0.45 -7.30
CA GLU A 40 -12.11 1.03 -8.54
C GLU A 40 -11.02 1.63 -9.45
N LEU A 41 -9.96 2.16 -8.85
CA LEU A 41 -8.79 2.70 -9.57
C LEU A 41 -7.79 1.61 -10.00
N GLY A 42 -8.07 0.33 -9.71
CA GLY A 42 -7.20 -0.80 -10.02
C GLY A 42 -5.92 -0.84 -9.20
N ILE A 43 -5.88 -0.15 -8.06
CA ILE A 43 -4.68 -0.04 -7.21
C ILE A 43 -4.50 -1.28 -6.34
N VAL A 44 -5.62 -1.89 -5.97
CA VAL A 44 -5.72 -3.11 -5.18
C VAL A 44 -6.92 -3.93 -5.66
N GLU A 45 -6.96 -5.21 -5.34
CA GLU A 45 -8.13 -6.06 -5.57
C GLU A 45 -8.91 -6.29 -4.27
N VAL A 46 -10.23 -6.16 -4.33
CA VAL A 46 -11.11 -6.42 -3.19
C VAL A 46 -12.14 -7.46 -3.57
N VAL A 47 -12.17 -8.57 -2.82
CA VAL A 47 -13.11 -9.69 -2.98
C VAL A 47 -13.74 -9.97 -1.62
N ASP A 48 -15.07 -9.97 -1.53
CA ASP A 48 -15.82 -10.23 -0.29
C ASP A 48 -15.33 -9.40 0.92
N ASP A 49 -15.13 -8.09 0.73
CA ASP A 49 -14.57 -7.16 1.73
C ASP A 49 -13.18 -7.55 2.25
N ARG A 50 -12.43 -8.32 1.46
CA ARG A 50 -11.05 -8.70 1.75
C ARG A 50 -10.12 -8.26 0.63
N LEU A 51 -8.88 -8.02 1.01
CA LEU A 51 -7.79 -7.61 0.12
C LEU A 51 -6.59 -8.54 0.33
N ARG A 52 -5.80 -8.80 -0.71
CA ARG A 52 -4.60 -9.64 -0.59
C ARG A 52 -3.54 -8.95 0.29
N ALA A 53 -2.91 -9.70 1.18
CA ALA A 53 -1.98 -9.16 2.17
C ALA A 53 -0.77 -8.44 1.54
N ASP A 54 -0.32 -8.87 0.37
CA ASP A 54 0.76 -8.24 -0.40
C ASP A 54 0.36 -6.87 -0.98
N GLU A 55 -0.92 -6.65 -1.24
CA GLU A 55 -1.44 -5.37 -1.72
C GLU A 55 -1.60 -4.32 -0.61
N VAL A 56 -1.63 -4.74 0.67
CA VAL A 56 -1.72 -3.84 1.83
C VAL A 56 -0.59 -2.80 1.79
N ARG A 57 0.62 -3.25 1.42
CA ARG A 57 1.79 -2.37 1.34
C ARG A 57 1.62 -1.30 0.25
N ARG A 58 1.10 -1.69 -0.91
CA ARG A 58 0.83 -0.80 -2.05
C ARG A 58 -0.24 0.23 -1.68
N LEU A 59 -1.29 -0.21 -1.00
CA LEU A 59 -2.36 0.65 -0.49
C LEU A 59 -1.81 1.78 0.39
N TYR A 60 -1.01 1.44 1.42
CA TYR A 60 -0.44 2.46 2.30
C TYR A 60 0.56 3.37 1.60
N LYS A 61 1.31 2.87 0.60
CA LYS A 61 2.22 3.68 -0.21
C LYS A 61 1.45 4.80 -0.92
N VAL A 62 0.33 4.48 -1.57
CA VAL A 62 -0.52 5.47 -2.26
C VAL A 62 -1.11 6.48 -1.28
N LEU A 63 -1.67 6.02 -0.16
CA LEU A 63 -2.22 6.92 0.85
C LEU A 63 -1.18 7.87 1.43
N ARG A 64 0.04 7.37 1.69
CA ARG A 64 1.17 8.20 2.15
C ARG A 64 1.55 9.24 1.11
N LEU A 65 1.70 8.85 -0.16
CA LEU A 65 2.04 9.77 -1.25
C LEU A 65 1.00 10.90 -1.39
N ARG A 66 -0.29 10.55 -1.33
CA ARG A 66 -1.37 11.54 -1.29
C ARG A 66 -1.22 12.52 -0.13
N GLN A 67 -0.95 12.03 1.07
CA GLN A 67 -0.83 12.86 2.27
C GLN A 67 0.42 13.75 2.24
N THR A 68 1.55 13.22 1.78
CA THR A 68 2.84 13.92 1.79
C THR A 68 2.99 14.90 0.62
N LEU A 69 2.48 14.55 -0.56
CA LEU A 69 2.64 15.36 -1.78
C LEU A 69 1.41 16.21 -2.11
N GLY A 70 0.29 16.04 -1.39
CA GLY A 70 -0.95 16.77 -1.65
C GLY A 70 -1.64 16.40 -2.97
N VAL A 71 -1.31 15.26 -3.56
CA VAL A 71 -1.86 14.79 -4.84
C VAL A 71 -3.17 14.02 -4.65
N ASN A 72 -3.99 13.93 -5.70
CA ASN A 72 -5.18 13.08 -5.68
C ASN A 72 -4.82 11.57 -5.70
N LEU A 73 -5.79 10.68 -5.43
CA LEU A 73 -5.55 9.24 -5.38
C LEU A 73 -5.03 8.66 -6.71
N PRO A 74 -5.59 8.99 -7.89
CA PRO A 74 -5.03 8.53 -9.15
C PRO A 74 -3.58 8.98 -9.36
N GLY A 75 -3.27 10.25 -9.07
CA GLY A 75 -1.92 10.80 -9.16
C GLY A 75 -0.95 10.10 -8.21
N ALA A 76 -1.37 9.84 -6.96
CA ALA A 76 -0.57 9.07 -6.01
C ALA A 76 -0.29 7.63 -6.50
N SER A 77 -1.23 6.99 -7.19
CA SER A 77 -1.02 5.67 -7.80
C SER A 77 0.04 5.72 -8.89
N ILE A 78 -0.08 6.67 -9.82
CA ILE A 78 0.89 6.84 -10.91
C ILE A 78 2.29 7.07 -10.34
N ILE A 79 2.41 7.92 -9.32
CA ILE A 79 3.69 8.18 -8.65
C ILE A 79 4.22 6.90 -7.99
N ALA A 80 3.36 6.09 -7.35
CA ALA A 80 3.77 4.83 -6.75
C ALA A 80 4.36 3.86 -7.79
N ASP A 81 3.71 3.73 -8.94
CA ASP A 81 4.17 2.88 -10.06
C ASP A 81 5.49 3.40 -10.66
N LEU A 82 5.63 4.72 -10.82
CA LEU A 82 6.87 5.33 -11.31
C LEU A 82 8.04 5.07 -10.35
N LEU A 83 7.80 5.15 -9.04
CA LEU A 83 8.83 4.84 -8.04
C LEU A 83 9.25 3.36 -8.12
N ASP A 84 8.29 2.43 -8.25
CA ASP A 84 8.62 1.00 -8.39
C ASP A 84 9.42 0.73 -9.68
N ARG A 85 9.07 1.42 -10.77
CA ARG A 85 9.82 1.33 -12.03
C ARG A 85 11.24 1.89 -11.90
N ILE A 86 11.42 3.02 -11.22
CA ILE A 86 12.74 3.61 -10.97
C ILE A 86 13.60 2.68 -10.12
N GLU A 87 13.05 2.09 -9.05
CA GLU A 87 13.76 1.11 -8.21
C GLU A 87 14.21 -0.10 -9.05
N SER A 88 13.34 -0.64 -9.89
CA SER A 88 13.68 -1.74 -10.81
C SER A 88 14.82 -1.37 -11.77
N LEU A 89 14.76 -0.19 -12.37
CA LEU A 89 15.79 0.31 -13.29
C LEU A 89 17.13 0.53 -12.58
N GLN A 90 17.11 1.07 -11.36
CA GLN A 90 18.32 1.25 -10.55
C GLN A 90 18.98 -0.09 -10.22
N GLN A 91 18.19 -1.10 -9.84
CA GLN A 91 18.70 -2.45 -9.59
C GLN A 91 19.32 -3.07 -10.85
N GLU A 92 18.73 -2.86 -12.03
CA GLU A 92 19.28 -3.33 -13.29
C GLU A 92 20.61 -2.65 -13.62
N VAL A 93 20.69 -1.32 -13.48
CA VAL A 93 21.94 -0.56 -13.66
C VAL A 93 23.04 -1.04 -12.71
N GLU A 94 22.72 -1.29 -11.44
CA GLU A 94 23.68 -1.83 -10.48
C GLU A 94 24.16 -3.23 -10.85
N ARG A 95 23.26 -4.12 -11.30
CA ARG A 95 23.63 -5.47 -11.76
C ARG A 95 24.58 -5.41 -12.96
N LEU A 96 24.35 -4.48 -13.90
CA LEU A 96 25.21 -4.29 -15.06
C LEU A 96 26.57 -3.71 -14.68
N ARG A 97 26.63 -2.78 -13.73
CA ARG A 97 27.90 -2.18 -13.24
C ARG A 97 28.78 -3.14 -12.43
N ARG A 98 28.21 -4.21 -11.89
CA ARG A 98 28.94 -5.23 -11.12
C ARG A 98 29.54 -6.34 -12.00
N ARG A 99 29.28 -6.31 -13.31
CA ARG A 99 29.95 -7.16 -14.32
C ARG A 99 31.16 -6.42 -14.88
#